data_AF-A0A7J7FZK1-F1
#
_entry.id   AF-A0A7J7FZK1-F1
#
_cell.length_a   1.000
_cell.length_b   1.000
_cell.length_c   1.000
_cell.angle_alpha   90.00
_cell.angle_beta   90.00
_cell.angle_gamma   90.00
#
_symmetry.space_group_name_H-M   'P 1'
#
loop_
_entity.id
_entity.type
_entity.pdbx_description
1 polymer ?
#
loop_
_entity_poly.entity_id
_entity_poly.type
_entity_poly.pdbx_seq_one_letter_code
_entity_poly.pdbx_strand_id
1 'polypeptide(L)'
;MSFCIAFVSCDIKKEKIPVVVRPPGGTPTINVSIPDKIGILSKLMYLDLSYNYYLQGLLPLTLGNLTQLLHLNMSNTDITGTIPSSIGQLTNLIFLCLSSNPLNGTIPPDI
;
A
#
# COMPACT_ATOMS: atom_id res chain seq x y z
N MET A 1 -16.10 -14.55 -17.92
CA MET A 1 -16.12 -13.36 -17.05
C MET A 1 -14.88 -13.40 -16.17
N SER A 2 -13.85 -12.65 -16.54
CA SER A 2 -12.52 -12.75 -15.94
C SER A 2 -12.40 -11.73 -14.83
N PHE A 3 -12.22 -12.20 -13.59
CA PHE A 3 -11.82 -11.35 -12.47
C PHE A 3 -10.36 -10.93 -12.70
N CYS A 4 -10.07 -9.64 -12.87
CA CYS A 4 -8.70 -9.16 -12.67
C CYS A 4 -8.46 -9.06 -11.17
N ILE A 5 -7.93 -10.13 -10.59
CA ILE A 5 -7.24 -10.04 -9.30
C ILE A 5 -5.98 -9.22 -9.58
N ALA A 6 -5.90 -7.99 -9.07
CA ALA A 6 -4.61 -7.31 -8.97
C ALA A 6 -3.77 -8.15 -8.00
N PHE A 7 -2.75 -8.82 -8.53
CA PHE A 7 -1.83 -9.60 -7.71
C PHE A 7 -0.94 -8.61 -6.95
N VAL A 8 -1.08 -8.53 -5.63
CA VAL A 8 0.03 -8.08 -4.77
C VAL A 8 1.17 -9.03 -5.08
N SER A 9 2.23 -8.54 -5.73
CA SER A 9 3.37 -9.38 -6.10
C SER A 9 3.98 -9.87 -4.80
N CYS A 10 3.75 -11.14 -4.50
CA CYS A 10 4.21 -11.77 -3.28
C CYS A 10 5.67 -12.17 -3.47
N ASP A 11 6.48 -11.96 -2.43
CA ASP A 11 7.83 -12.54 -2.28
C ASP A 11 7.81 -14.05 -2.63
N ILE A 12 8.99 -14.65 -2.80
CA ILE A 12 9.31 -16.00 -3.32
C ILE A 12 8.48 -17.18 -2.72
N LYS A 13 7.58 -16.92 -1.77
CA LYS A 13 6.47 -17.78 -1.32
C LYS A 13 5.11 -17.12 -1.61
N LYS A 14 4.46 -17.55 -2.70
CA LYS A 14 3.15 -17.16 -3.28
C LYS A 14 1.94 -16.99 -2.29
N GLU A 15 1.95 -16.02 -1.39
CA GLU A 15 0.76 -15.56 -0.67
C GLU A 15 0.11 -14.36 -1.38
N LYS A 16 -0.91 -14.65 -2.21
CA LYS A 16 -1.71 -13.62 -2.90
C LYS A 16 -2.62 -12.94 -1.88
N ILE A 17 -2.29 -11.71 -1.47
CA ILE A 17 -3.15 -10.91 -0.59
C ILE A 17 -4.30 -10.32 -1.42
N PRO A 18 -5.57 -10.56 -1.07
CA PRO A 18 -6.70 -9.95 -1.76
C PRO A 18 -6.81 -8.47 -1.36
N VAL A 19 -6.27 -7.57 -2.19
CA VAL A 19 -6.72 -6.17 -2.17
C VAL A 19 -8.07 -6.15 -2.88
N VAL A 20 -9.12 -5.68 -2.20
CA VAL A 20 -10.47 -5.63 -2.75
C VAL A 20 -10.53 -4.52 -3.80
N VAL A 21 -10.28 -4.87 -5.07
CA VAL A 21 -10.47 -3.98 -6.22
C VAL A 21 -11.79 -4.35 -6.88
N ARG A 22 -12.81 -3.48 -6.77
CA ARG A 22 -14.12 -3.70 -7.42
C ARG A 22 -14.07 -3.23 -8.89
N PRO A 23 -14.75 -3.93 -9.81
CA PRO A 23 -14.74 -3.60 -11.24
C PRO A 23 -15.50 -2.31 -11.57
N PRO A 24 -15.17 -1.63 -12.68
CA PRO A 24 -15.89 -0.46 -13.16
C PRO A 24 -17.22 -0.87 -13.79
N GLY A 25 -18.33 -0.31 -13.30
CA GLY A 25 -19.67 -0.66 -13.79
C GLY A 25 -20.85 -0.29 -12.88
N GLY A 26 -20.62 0.28 -11.70
CA GLY A 26 -21.64 0.95 -10.89
C GLY A 26 -21.19 2.38 -10.57
N THR A 27 -22.07 3.36 -10.75
CA THR A 27 -21.84 4.81 -10.52
C THR A 27 -21.48 5.14 -9.05
N PRO A 28 -21.02 6.38 -8.78
CA PRO A 28 -19.64 6.77 -8.52
C PRO A 28 -19.21 6.63 -7.04
N THR A 29 -17.90 6.71 -6.78
CA THR A 29 -17.24 6.82 -5.47
C THR A 29 -17.25 5.58 -4.57
N ILE A 30 -16.49 4.56 -4.96
CA ILE A 30 -15.86 3.69 -3.94
C ILE A 30 -14.39 4.04 -3.94
N ASN A 31 -13.96 4.84 -2.97
CA ASN A 31 -12.54 5.03 -2.73
C ASN A 31 -11.91 3.67 -2.43
N VAL A 32 -11.12 3.14 -3.36
CA VAL A 32 -10.32 1.94 -3.10
C VAL A 32 -9.11 2.43 -2.31
N SER A 33 -9.19 2.33 -0.99
CA SER A 33 -8.14 2.75 -0.07
C SER A 33 -7.51 1.55 0.62
N ILE A 34 -6.30 1.73 1.12
CA ILE A 34 -5.62 0.72 1.93
C ILE A 34 -6.34 0.67 3.28
N PRO A 35 -6.96 -0.46 3.66
CA PRO A 35 -7.69 -0.54 4.91
C PRO A 35 -6.74 -0.64 6.09
N ASP A 36 -7.14 -0.11 7.25
CA ASP A 36 -6.36 -0.20 8.50
C ASP A 36 -6.01 -1.64 8.90
N LYS A 37 -6.82 -2.61 8.45
CA LYS A 37 -6.58 -4.04 8.68
C LYS A 37 -5.26 -4.53 8.07
N ILE A 38 -4.62 -3.80 7.17
CA ILE A 38 -3.29 -4.16 6.66
C ILE A 38 -2.28 -4.37 7.80
N GLY A 39 -2.39 -3.60 8.89
CA GLY A 39 -1.47 -3.68 10.03
C GLY A 39 -1.55 -4.99 10.84
N ILE A 40 -2.48 -5.90 10.55
CA ILE A 40 -2.49 -7.24 11.17
C ILE A 40 -1.52 -8.20 10.49
N LEU A 41 -1.01 -7.86 9.30
CA LEU A 41 -0.12 -8.69 8.50
C LEU A 41 1.34 -8.56 9.00
N SER A 42 1.56 -8.70 10.30
CA SER A 42 2.86 -8.44 10.96
C SER A 42 4.02 -9.32 10.48
N LYS A 43 3.74 -10.38 9.71
CA LYS A 43 4.74 -11.26 9.09
C LYS A 43 5.05 -10.88 7.63
N LEU A 44 4.40 -9.86 7.09
CA LEU A 44 4.59 -9.45 5.70
C LEU A 44 5.99 -8.84 5.53
N MET A 45 6.74 -9.36 4.56
CA MET A 45 8.10 -8.91 4.24
C MET A 45 8.15 -8.07 2.96
N TYR A 46 7.20 -8.27 2.05
CA TYR A 46 7.16 -7.62 0.75
C TYR A 46 5.74 -7.17 0.44
N LEU A 47 5.56 -5.87 0.18
CA LEU A 47 4.30 -5.27 -0.22
C LEU A 47 4.53 -4.42 -1.47
N ASP A 48 4.02 -4.89 -2.60
CA ASP A 48 4.02 -4.15 -3.86
C ASP A 48 2.58 -3.95 -4.33
N LEU A 49 2.16 -2.68 -4.28
CA LEU A 49 0.90 -2.16 -4.78
C LEU A 49 1.12 -1.19 -5.94
N SER A 50 2.31 -1.18 -6.54
CA SER A 50 2.61 -0.24 -7.62
C SER A 50 1.74 -0.46 -8.85
N TYR A 51 1.56 0.60 -9.65
CA TYR A 51 0.74 0.58 -10.87
C TYR A 51 -0.73 0.22 -10.66
N ASN A 52 -1.24 0.39 -9.44
CA ASN A 52 -2.68 0.30 -9.15
C ASN A 52 -3.29 1.70 -9.14
N TYR A 53 -3.57 2.23 -10.33
CA TYR A 53 -4.09 3.59 -10.52
C TYR A 53 -5.49 3.85 -9.93
N TYR A 54 -6.23 2.81 -9.53
CA TYR A 54 -7.49 2.97 -8.78
C TYR A 54 -7.29 3.05 -7.27
N LEU A 55 -6.09 2.73 -6.76
CA LEU A 55 -5.77 2.79 -5.33
C LEU A 55 -5.55 4.25 -4.94
N GLN A 56 -6.41 4.76 -4.06
CA GLN A 56 -6.47 6.17 -3.68
C GLN A 56 -6.70 6.36 -2.17
N GLY A 57 -6.63 7.61 -1.72
CA GLY A 57 -6.83 7.96 -0.32
C GLY A 57 -5.52 8.03 0.46
N LEU A 58 -5.58 7.90 1.79
CA LEU A 58 -4.45 8.12 2.69
C LEU A 58 -3.69 6.81 3.00
N LEU A 59 -2.41 6.93 3.33
CA LEU A 59 -1.66 5.84 3.94
C LEU A 59 -2.17 5.62 5.38
N PRO A 60 -2.62 4.40 5.75
CA PRO A 60 -3.12 4.13 7.09
C PRO A 60 -1.96 4.14 8.10
N LEU A 61 -2.21 4.68 9.30
CA LEU A 61 -1.20 4.68 10.38
C LEU A 61 -0.75 3.27 10.74
N THR A 62 -1.65 2.29 10.62
CA THR A 62 -1.39 0.88 10.90
C THR A 62 -0.40 0.23 9.92
N LEU A 63 -0.03 0.91 8.83
CA LEU A 63 1.07 0.46 7.97
C LEU A 63 2.38 0.31 8.76
N GLY A 64 2.61 1.17 9.77
CA GLY A 64 3.77 1.09 10.67
C GLY A 64 3.84 -0.20 11.50
N ASN A 65 2.74 -0.94 11.62
CA ASN A 65 2.73 -2.23 12.34
C ASN A 65 3.39 -3.37 11.55
N LEU A 66 3.71 -3.17 10.27
CA LEU A 66 4.38 -4.16 9.42
C LEU A 66 5.88 -4.21 9.71
N THR A 67 6.28 -4.42 10.96
CA THR A 67 7.68 -4.27 11.40
C THR A 67 8.65 -5.26 10.75
N GLN A 68 8.17 -6.33 10.12
CA GLN A 68 8.98 -7.28 9.35
C GLN A 68 9.12 -6.91 7.86
N LEU A 69 8.52 -5.81 7.43
CA LEU A 69 8.52 -5.40 6.04
C LEU A 69 9.93 -4.96 5.61
N LEU A 70 10.42 -5.58 4.53
CA LEU A 70 11.68 -5.28 3.88
C LEU A 70 11.47 -4.39 2.67
N HIS A 71 10.37 -4.60 1.93
CA HIS A 71 10.12 -3.92 0.68
C HIS A 71 8.70 -3.36 0.64
N LEU A 72 8.60 -2.05 0.40
CA LEU A 72 7.35 -1.33 0.24
C LEU A 72 7.38 -0.54 -1.07
N ASN A 73 6.56 -0.95 -2.03
CA ASN A 73 6.37 -0.22 -3.27
C ASN A 73 4.89 0.14 -3.44
N MET A 74 4.59 1.42 -3.45
CA MET A 74 3.26 1.96 -3.75
C MET A 74 3.35 3.02 -4.85
N SER A 75 4.35 2.91 -5.73
CA SER A 75 4.52 3.88 -6.82
C SER A 75 3.43 3.80 -7.88
N ASN A 76 3.15 4.91 -8.55
CA ASN A 76 2.19 4.97 -9.65
C ASN A 76 0.76 4.58 -9.21
N THR A 77 0.30 5.19 -8.12
CA THR A 77 -1.07 5.09 -7.60
C THR A 77 -1.65 6.49 -7.37
N ASP A 78 -2.90 6.58 -6.89
CA ASP A 78 -3.56 7.85 -6.56
C ASP A 78 -3.60 8.09 -5.03
N ILE A 79 -2.59 7.60 -4.30
CA ILE A 79 -2.44 7.85 -2.86
C ILE A 79 -2.13 9.33 -2.62
N THR A 80 -2.92 9.96 -1.76
CA THR A 80 -2.90 11.41 -1.45
C THR A 80 -2.54 11.65 0.01
N GLY A 81 -2.35 12.93 0.37
CA GLY A 81 -2.07 13.34 1.74
C GLY A 81 -0.61 13.17 2.13
N THR A 82 -0.34 13.07 3.42
CA THR A 82 1.02 13.06 3.97
C THR A 82 1.53 11.65 4.22
N ILE A 83 2.85 11.50 4.22
CA ILE A 83 3.50 10.26 4.68
C ILE A 83 3.39 10.22 6.22
N PRO A 84 2.72 9.20 6.79
CA PRO A 84 2.57 9.12 8.24
C PRO A 84 3.91 8.82 8.90
N SER A 85 4.17 9.44 10.05
CA SER A 85 5.40 9.19 10.84
C SER A 85 5.54 7.73 11.29
N SER A 86 4.43 6.97 11.33
CA SER A 86 4.46 5.54 11.61
C SER A 86 5.24 4.73 10.57
N ILE A 87 5.54 5.26 9.38
CA ILE A 87 6.49 4.58 8.46
C ILE A 87 7.87 4.42 9.10
N GLY A 88 8.29 5.31 10.00
CA GLY A 88 9.55 5.14 10.74
C GLY A 88 9.58 3.93 11.69
N GLN A 89 8.43 3.29 11.93
CA GLN A 89 8.35 2.03 12.69
C GLN A 89 8.74 0.80 11.85
N LEU A 90 8.87 0.95 10.53
CA LEU A 90 9.29 -0.10 9.61
C LEU A 90 10.81 -0.29 9.67
N THR A 91 11.34 -0.65 10.84
CA THR A 91 12.78 -0.67 11.13
C THR A 91 13.59 -1.67 10.29
N ASN A 92 12.93 -2.63 9.64
CA ASN A 92 13.57 -3.60 8.76
C ASN A 92 13.49 -3.21 7.27
N LEU A 93 12.87 -2.08 6.94
CA LEU A 93 12.63 -1.67 5.56
C LEU A 93 13.94 -1.31 4.87
N ILE A 94 14.21 -1.98 3.74
CA ILE A 94 15.38 -1.76 2.89
C ILE A 94 15.01 -1.03 1.59
N PHE A 95 13.74 -1.05 1.22
CA PHE A 95 13.25 -0.41 0.01
C PHE A 95 11.89 0.25 0.25
N LEU A 96 11.83 1.55 -0.04
CA LEU A 96 10.61 2.35 -0.03
C LEU A 96 10.48 3.11 -1.35
N CYS A 97 9.40 2.86 -2.09
CA CYS A 97 9.06 3.64 -3.27
C CYS A 97 7.62 4.15 -3.19
N LEU A 98 7.48 5.47 -3.05
CA LEU A 98 6.20 6.20 -3.04
C LEU A 98 6.10 7.19 -4.21
N SER A 99 6.94 7.02 -5.23
CA SER A 99 7.01 7.94 -6.39
C SER A 99 5.72 7.91 -7.22
N SER A 100 5.50 8.96 -8.02
CA SER A 100 4.33 9.05 -8.91
C SER A 100 3.00 8.89 -8.16
N ASN A 101 2.88 9.54 -7.00
CA ASN A 101 1.66 9.67 -6.23
C ASN A 101 1.40 11.15 -5.91
N PRO A 102 0.14 11.59 -5.77
CA PRO A 102 -0.21 12.95 -5.32
C PRO A 102 0.00 13.18 -3.81
N LEU A 103 1.12 12.69 -3.25
CA LEU A 103 1.53 12.91 -1.86
C LEU A 103 1.96 14.36 -1.63
N ASN A 104 1.72 14.87 -0.43
CA ASN A 104 2.08 16.22 -0.01
C ASN A 104 2.69 16.25 1.41
N GLY A 105 3.08 17.43 1.88
CA GLY A 105 3.69 17.61 3.19
C GLY A 105 5.20 17.33 3.21
N THR A 106 5.75 17.16 4.41
CA THR A 106 7.18 16.92 4.64
C THR A 106 7.45 15.44 4.82
N ILE A 107 8.64 15.00 4.40
CA ILE A 107 9.16 13.67 4.71
C ILE A 107 9.34 13.58 6.24
N PRO A 108 8.75 12.58 6.93
CA PRO A 108 9.00 12.35 8.34
C PRO A 108 10.49 12.15 8.64
N PRO A 109 11.01 12.67 9.77
CA PRO A 109 12.44 12.61 10.09
C PRO A 109 12.94 11.19 10.40
N ASP A 110 12.02 10.27 10.68
CA ASP A 110 12.30 8.89 11.10
C ASP A 110 12.34 7.89 9.92
N ILE A 111 12.44 8.36 8.67
CA ILE A 111 12.50 7.57 7.43
C ILE A 111 13.87 7.71 6.75
#